data_AF-A0A964K771-F1
#
_entry.id   AF-A0A964K771-F1
#
_cell.length_a   1.000
_cell.length_b   1.000
_cell.length_c   1.000
_cell.angle_alpha   90.00
_cell.angle_beta   90.00
_cell.angle_gamma   90.00
#
_symmetry.space_group_name_H-M   'P 1'
#
loop_
_entity.id
_entity.type
_entity.pdbx_description
1 polymer ?
#
loop_
_entity_poly.entity_id
_entity_poly.type
_entity_poly.pdbx_seq_one_letter_code
_entity_poly.pdbx_strand_id
1 'polypeptide(L)'
;MPEAQRDKRQRPTFLRSLRTSSLDIKGLGGMFGFPLLTAFAKSLNDFVTPLRDASNTQMAVIHTHIDAMYVVLMQRITGTGGKVEGQVLDAFKTATKKFK
;
A
#
# COMPACT_ATOMS: atom_id res chain seq x y z
N MET A 1 -5.66 -24.65 -18.68
CA MET A 1 -5.90 -24.06 -17.33
C MET A 1 -5.84 -22.55 -17.49
N PRO A 2 -6.93 -21.78 -17.31
CA PRO A 2 -6.93 -20.35 -17.63
C PRO A 2 -6.16 -19.57 -16.55
N GLU A 3 -5.27 -18.68 -16.99
CA GLU A 3 -4.33 -17.91 -16.15
C GLU A 3 -5.03 -17.08 -15.07
N ALA A 4 -6.22 -16.53 -15.36
CA ALA A 4 -7.03 -15.78 -14.40
C ALA A 4 -7.48 -16.60 -13.17
N GLN A 5 -7.57 -17.92 -13.30
CA GLN A 5 -7.94 -18.82 -12.20
C GLN A 5 -6.73 -19.25 -11.37
N ARG A 6 -5.53 -19.24 -11.97
CA ARG A 6 -4.25 -19.39 -11.26
C ARG A 6 -3.96 -18.16 -10.40
N ASP A 7 -4.26 -16.97 -10.92
CA ASP A 7 -4.08 -15.70 -10.21
C ASP A 7 -4.98 -15.62 -8.96
N LYS A 8 -6.26 -16.00 -9.08
CA LYS A 8 -7.18 -16.11 -7.94
C LYS A 8 -6.71 -17.09 -6.85
N ARG A 9 -6.18 -18.26 -7.23
CA ARG A 9 -5.70 -19.28 -6.26
C ARG A 9 -4.45 -18.83 -5.49
N GLN A 10 -3.71 -17.85 -6.01
CA GLN A 10 -2.46 -17.36 -5.42
C GLN A 10 -2.67 -16.17 -4.48
N ARG A 11 -3.88 -15.57 -4.47
CA ARG A 11 -4.20 -14.38 -3.65
C ARG A 11 -3.91 -14.57 -2.16
N PRO A 12 -4.22 -15.70 -1.51
CA PRO A 12 -3.90 -15.86 -0.10
C PRO A 12 -2.39 -15.83 0.19
N THR A 13 -1.60 -16.42 -0.68
CA THR A 13 -0.13 -16.40 -0.59
C THR A 13 0.40 -14.98 -0.83
N PHE A 14 -0.12 -14.30 -1.85
CA PHE A 14 0.24 -12.92 -2.16
C PHE A 14 -0.07 -11.96 -1.01
N LEU A 15 -1.24 -12.08 -0.38
CA LEU A 15 -1.62 -11.28 0.79
C LEU A 15 -0.68 -11.51 1.98
N ARG A 16 -0.20 -12.74 2.17
CA ARG A 16 0.80 -13.03 3.21
C ARG A 16 2.11 -12.32 2.92
N SER A 17 2.61 -12.40 1.69
CA SER A 17 3.83 -11.68 1.28
C SER A 17 3.68 -10.17 1.44
N LEU A 18 2.52 -9.61 1.06
CA LEU A 18 2.24 -8.18 1.24
C LEU A 18 2.27 -7.73 2.69
N ARG A 19 1.77 -8.55 3.63
CA ARG A 19 1.85 -8.22 5.07
C ARG A 19 3.29 -8.09 5.53
N THR A 20 4.14 -9.03 5.15
CA THR A 20 5.57 -8.98 5.49
C THR A 20 6.23 -7.77 4.84
N SER A 21 6.10 -7.60 3.52
CA SER A 21 6.74 -6.49 2.80
C SER A 21 6.27 -5.12 3.28
N SER A 22 5.00 -4.97 3.64
CA SER A 22 4.49 -3.69 4.16
C SER A 22 5.04 -3.35 5.55
N LEU A 23 5.33 -4.33 6.41
CA LEU A 23 6.04 -4.08 7.68
C LEU A 23 7.51 -3.72 7.44
N ASP A 24 8.18 -4.41 6.51
CA ASP A 24 9.57 -4.12 6.15
C ASP A 24 9.71 -2.72 5.57
N ILE A 25 8.86 -2.36 4.60
CA ILE A 25 8.84 -1.02 3.99
C ILE A 25 8.54 0.05 5.05
N LYS A 26 7.62 -0.22 5.98
CA LYS A 26 7.33 0.71 7.09
C LYS A 26 8.59 0.96 7.92
N GLY A 27 9.30 -0.10 8.31
CA GLY A 27 10.54 -0.02 9.09
C GLY A 27 11.65 0.73 8.36
N LEU A 28 11.94 0.32 7.12
CA LEU A 28 12.97 0.94 6.27
C LEU A 28 12.64 2.40 5.96
N GLY A 29 11.38 2.70 5.61
CA GLY A 29 10.93 4.07 5.36
C GLY A 29 11.12 4.98 6.58
N GLY A 30 10.90 4.47 7.78
CA GLY A 30 11.16 5.20 9.02
C GLY A 30 12.66 5.45 9.23
N MET A 31 13.48 4.41 9.01
CA MET A 31 14.93 4.48 9.14
C MET A 31 15.57 5.46 8.15
N PHE A 32 15.06 5.56 6.92
CA PHE A 32 15.61 6.41 5.87
C PHE A 32 14.92 7.78 5.72
N GLY A 33 13.96 8.14 6.57
CA GLY A 33 13.33 9.46 6.56
C GLY A 33 12.24 9.68 5.50
N PHE A 34 11.50 8.62 5.15
CA PHE A 34 10.34 8.65 4.24
C PHE A 34 9.02 8.46 5.00
N PRO A 35 8.53 9.46 5.77
CA PRO A 35 7.35 9.29 6.61
C PRO A 35 6.07 9.03 5.82
N LEU A 36 5.94 9.57 4.60
CA LEU A 36 4.79 9.29 3.74
C LEU A 36 4.80 7.83 3.24
N LEU A 37 5.98 7.29 2.92
CA LEU A 37 6.15 5.88 2.57
C LEU A 37 5.79 4.99 3.77
N THR A 38 6.27 5.34 4.96
CA THR A 38 5.92 4.66 6.22
C THR A 38 4.41 4.67 6.47
N ALA A 39 3.75 5.80 6.26
CA ALA A 39 2.30 5.92 6.45
C ALA A 39 1.52 5.06 5.46
N PHE A 40 1.89 5.07 4.18
CA PHE A 40 1.24 4.23 3.17
C PHE A 40 1.50 2.74 3.38
N ALA A 41 2.71 2.36 3.77
CA ALA A 41 3.05 0.97 4.09
C ALA A 41 2.24 0.47 5.29
N LYS A 42 2.11 1.28 6.34
CA LYS A 42 1.22 0.96 7.47
C LYS A 42 -0.23 0.83 7.02
N SER A 43 -0.74 1.78 6.23
CA SER A 43 -2.13 1.75 5.74
C SER A 43 -2.41 0.51 4.89
N LEU A 44 -1.48 0.10 4.04
CA LEU A 44 -1.58 -1.12 3.24
C LEU A 44 -1.61 -2.34 4.16
N ASN A 45 -0.70 -2.42 5.13
CA ASN A 45 -0.66 -3.53 6.09
C ASN A 45 -1.99 -3.67 6.85
N ASP A 46 -2.51 -2.56 7.39
CA ASP A 46 -3.79 -2.51 8.09
C ASP A 46 -4.95 -2.99 7.19
N PHE A 47 -4.91 -2.65 5.89
CA PHE A 47 -5.92 -3.07 4.91
C PHE A 47 -5.85 -4.58 4.60
N VAL A 48 -4.65 -5.13 4.39
CA VAL A 48 -4.49 -6.56 3.99
C VAL A 48 -4.49 -7.53 5.16
N THR A 49 -4.22 -7.08 6.39
CA THR A 49 -4.19 -7.92 7.60
C THR A 49 -5.49 -8.69 7.85
N PRO A 50 -6.69 -8.10 7.75
CA PRO A 50 -7.93 -8.85 7.97
C PRO A 50 -8.33 -9.78 6.81
N LEU A 51 -7.71 -9.68 5.63
CA LEU A 51 -8.14 -10.38 4.42
C LEU A 51 -7.63 -11.83 4.35
N ARG A 52 -8.51 -12.84 4.36
CA ARG A 52 -8.11 -14.24 4.08
C ARG A 52 -7.97 -14.52 2.58
N ASP A 53 -8.74 -13.80 1.78
CA ASP A 53 -8.70 -13.74 0.33
C ASP A 53 -9.10 -12.32 -0.08
N ALA A 54 -8.86 -11.94 -1.34
CA ALA A 54 -9.18 -10.62 -1.86
C ALA A 54 -10.11 -10.70 -3.08
N SER A 55 -11.18 -9.91 -3.06
CA SER A 55 -11.99 -9.64 -4.24
C SER A 55 -11.20 -8.85 -5.29
N ASN A 56 -11.70 -8.80 -6.52
CA ASN A 56 -11.07 -7.98 -7.57
C ASN A 56 -10.98 -6.50 -7.18
N THR A 57 -12.01 -5.97 -6.50
CA THR A 57 -12.02 -4.60 -5.99
C THR A 57 -10.95 -4.40 -4.91
N GLN A 58 -10.82 -5.34 -3.97
CA GLN A 58 -9.79 -5.27 -2.94
C GLN A 58 -8.38 -5.37 -3.53
N MET A 59 -8.19 -6.17 -4.59
CA MET A 59 -6.93 -6.21 -5.34
C MET A 59 -6.60 -4.88 -6.01
N ALA A 60 -7.59 -4.18 -6.57
CA ALA A 60 -7.38 -2.84 -7.15
C ALA A 60 -6.96 -1.81 -6.08
N VAL A 61 -7.54 -1.88 -4.88
CA VAL A 61 -7.14 -1.03 -3.75
C VAL A 61 -5.70 -1.33 -3.31
N ILE A 62 -5.33 -2.61 -3.24
CA ILE A 62 -3.96 -3.04 -2.95
C ILE A 62 -2.98 -2.47 -3.99
N HIS A 63 -3.30 -2.57 -5.28
CA HIS A 63 -2.45 -2.03 -6.34
C HIS A 63 -2.31 -0.50 -6.21
N THR A 64 -3.39 0.20 -5.91
CA THR A 64 -3.36 1.66 -5.70
C THR A 64 -2.44 2.06 -4.55
N HIS A 65 -2.41 1.28 -3.46
CA HIS A 65 -1.44 1.49 -2.37
C HIS A 65 0.00 1.31 -2.84
N ILE A 66 0.27 0.27 -3.63
CA ILE A 66 1.62 -0.01 -4.17
C ILE A 66 2.07 1.12 -5.09
N ASP A 67 1.22 1.56 -6.01
CA ASP A 67 1.50 2.66 -6.93
C ASP A 67 1.80 3.96 -6.17
N ALA A 68 1.00 4.28 -5.14
CA ALA A 68 1.24 5.45 -4.29
C ALA A 68 2.61 5.38 -3.58
N MET A 69 2.97 4.22 -3.03
CA MET A 69 4.30 4.01 -2.44
C MET A 69 5.42 4.15 -3.48
N TYR A 70 5.21 3.65 -4.70
CA TYR A 70 6.18 3.77 -5.78
C TYR A 70 6.40 5.22 -6.19
N VAL A 71 5.34 6.02 -6.29
CA VAL A 71 5.42 7.46 -6.58
C VAL A 71 6.21 8.20 -5.51
N VAL A 72 5.94 7.94 -4.22
CA VAL A 72 6.67 8.54 -3.10
C VAL A 72 8.16 8.25 -3.19
N LEU A 73 8.53 7.01 -3.50
CA LEU A 73 9.93 6.60 -3.63
C LEU A 73 10.59 7.24 -4.86
N MET A 74 9.92 7.20 -6.02
CA MET A 74 10.44 7.74 -7.28
C MET A 74 10.64 9.25 -7.23
N GLN A 75 9.71 9.99 -6.61
CA GLN A 75 9.80 11.43 -6.43
C GLN A 75 10.67 11.84 -5.24
N ARG A 76 11.22 10.86 -4.50
CA ARG A 76 11.99 11.07 -3.27
C ARG A 76 11.30 12.03 -2.29
N ILE A 77 10.01 11.79 -2.04
CA ILE A 77 9.24 12.62 -1.10
C ILE A 77 9.68 12.26 0.31
N THR A 78 10.51 13.12 0.90
CA THR A 78 11.13 12.97 2.23
C THR A 78 10.90 14.21 3.07
N GLY A 79 10.87 14.05 4.39
CA GLY A 79 10.70 15.15 5.34
C GLY A 79 9.45 15.03 6.19
N THR A 80 9.46 15.66 7.37
CA THR A 80 8.37 15.56 8.35
C THR A 80 7.40 16.73 8.21
N GLY A 81 6.47 16.68 7.25
CA GLY A 81 5.24 17.47 7.33
C GLY A 81 5.26 18.84 6.65
N GLY A 82 5.85 18.93 5.47
CA GLY A 82 5.60 20.04 4.56
C GLY A 82 4.17 20.00 3.99
N LYS A 83 3.70 21.16 3.49
CA LYS A 83 2.35 21.32 2.92
C LYS A 83 2.03 20.30 1.81
N VAL A 84 3.03 19.92 1.02
CA VAL A 84 2.92 18.94 -0.08
C VAL A 84 2.60 17.55 0.46
N GLU A 85 3.30 17.08 1.48
CA GLU A 85 3.10 15.73 2.03
C GLU A 85 1.73 15.59 2.70
N GLY A 86 1.29 16.63 3.42
CA GLY A 86 -0.05 16.68 4.00
C GLY A 86 -1.14 16.61 2.93
N GLN A 87 -1.01 17.40 1.87
CA GLN A 87 -1.94 17.40 0.74
C GLN A 87 -1.99 16.04 0.02
N VAL A 88 -0.84 15.40 -0.19
CA VAL A 88 -0.76 14.07 -0.82
C VAL A 88 -1.42 13.02 0.07
N LEU A 89 -1.15 13.05 1.38
CA LEU A 89 -1.75 12.12 2.33
C LEU A 89 -3.28 12.29 2.40
N ASP A 90 -3.78 13.52 2.40
CA ASP A 90 -5.21 13.79 2.46
C ASP A 90 -5.93 13.44 1.15
N ALA A 91 -5.33 13.74 0.00
CA ALA A 91 -5.83 13.29 -1.31
C ALA A 91 -5.90 11.76 -1.37
N PHE A 92 -4.88 11.07 -0.87
CA PHE A 92 -4.85 9.61 -0.82
C PHE A 92 -5.90 9.01 0.11
N LYS A 93 -6.05 9.55 1.34
CA LYS A 93 -7.11 9.13 2.27
C LYS A 93 -8.50 9.32 1.66
N THR A 94 -8.70 10.40 0.92
CA THR A 94 -9.97 10.67 0.23
C THR A 94 -10.22 9.67 -0.89
N ALA A 95 -9.21 9.37 -1.71
CA ALA A 95 -9.31 8.38 -2.79
C ALA A 95 -9.60 6.98 -2.24
N THR A 96 -8.86 6.53 -1.23
CA THR A 96 -9.04 5.19 -0.64
C THR A 96 -10.37 5.00 0.07
N LYS A 97 -10.94 6.04 0.71
CA LYS A 97 -12.31 5.99 1.25
C LYS A 97 -13.37 5.75 0.19
N LYS A 98 -13.16 6.20 -1.05
CA LYS A 98 -14.11 6.04 -2.16
C LYS A 98 -14.17 4.61 -2.69
N PHE A 99 -13.14 3.79 -2.42
CA PHE A 99 -13.03 2.41 -2.87
C PHE A 99 -13.22 1.38 -1.75
N LYS A 100 -13.55 1.84 -0.53
CA LYS A 100 -13.82 1.01 0.65
C LYS A 100 -15.31 0.77 0.79
#